data_AF-A0A7V6QRB3-F1
#
_entry.id   AF-A0A7V6QRB3-F1
#
_cell.length_a   1.000
_cell.length_b   1.000
_cell.length_c   1.000
_cell.angle_alpha   90.00
_cell.angle_beta   90.00
_cell.angle_gamma   90.00
#
_symmetry.space_group_name_H-M   'P 1'
#
loop_
_entity.id
_entity.type
_entity.pdbx_description
1 polymer ?
#
loop_
_entity_poly.entity_id
_entity_poly.type
_entity_poly.pdbx_seq_one_letter_code
_entity_poly.pdbx_strand_id
1 'polypeptide(L)' 'MRTSPYTMALIYVAMGALFTYLAIQSAEETIWKFSTVLLMMIATFDFSTAIRFILYKKMTDKRK' A
#
# COMPACT_ATOMS: atom_id res chain seq x y z
N MET A 1 18.43 -2.79 -13.13
CA MET A 1 17.98 -3.85 -12.19
C MET A 1 16.55 -4.25 -12.56
N ARG A 2 16.28 -5.52 -12.88
CA ARG A 2 14.92 -6.00 -13.16
C ARG A 2 14.20 -6.21 -11.83
N THR A 3 13.55 -5.18 -11.32
CA THR A 3 12.72 -5.30 -10.11
C THR A 3 11.52 -6.20 -10.46
N SER A 4 11.44 -7.37 -9.82
CA SER A 4 10.32 -8.29 -10.02
C SER A 4 9.03 -7.61 -9.55
N PRO A 5 7.92 -7.69 -10.30
CA PRO A 5 6.64 -7.09 -9.91
C PRO A 5 6.16 -7.55 -8.51
N TYR A 6 6.56 -8.75 -8.05
CA TYR A 6 6.27 -9.20 -6.69
C TYR A 6 7.08 -8.46 -5.62
N THR A 7 8.35 -8.15 -5.89
CA THR A 7 9.18 -7.38 -4.95
C THR A 7 8.61 -5.97 -4.81
N MET A 8 8.15 -5.37 -5.91
CA MET A 8 7.47 -4.07 -5.86
C MET A 8 6.16 -4.16 -5.09
N ALA A 9 5.30 -5.14 -5.38
CA ALA A 9 4.06 -5.34 -4.62
C ALA A 9 4.32 -5.51 -3.11
N LEU A 10 5.32 -6.29 -2.72
CA LEU A 10 5.70 -6.49 -1.31
C LEU A 10 6.09 -5.16 -0.64
N ILE A 11 6.90 -4.34 -1.32
CA ILE A 11 7.32 -3.03 -0.80
C ILE A 11 6.10 -2.12 -0.58
N TYR A 12 5.19 -2.03 -1.56
CA TYR A 12 3.99 -1.20 -1.43
C TYR A 12 3.05 -1.71 -0.33
N VAL A 13 2.91 -3.03 -0.16
CA VAL A 13 2.14 -3.59 0.98
C VAL A 13 2.80 -3.23 2.32
N ALA A 14 4.12 -3.38 2.43
CA ALA A 14 4.84 -3.06 3.66
C ALA A 14 4.73 -1.56 4.00
N MET A 15 4.82 -0.71 2.98
CA MET A 15 4.70 0.75 3.13
C MET A 15 3.27 1.16 3.53
N GLY A 16 2.24 0.58 2.89
CA GLY A 16 0.84 0.79 3.27
C GLY A 16 0.54 0.32 4.70
N ALA A 17 1.13 -0.80 5.13
CA ALA A 17 1.02 -1.28 6.52
C ALA A 17 1.68 -0.31 7.52
N LEU A 18 2.85 0.24 7.18
CA LEU A 18 3.53 1.25 7.99
C LEU A 18 2.67 2.52 8.12
N PHE A 19 2.14 3.05 7.02
CA PHE A 19 1.27 4.23 7.08
C PHE A 19 -0.03 3.96 7.84
N THR A 20 -0.58 2.76 7.76
CA THR A 20 -1.73 2.35 8.57
C THR A 20 -1.40 2.35 10.06
N TYR A 21 -0.23 1.83 10.44
CA TYR A 21 0.25 1.87 11.82
C TYR A 21 0.40 3.30 12.34
N LEU A 22 1.02 4.18 11.53
CA LEU A 22 1.16 5.60 11.86
C LEU A 22 -0.21 6.30 11.97
N ALA A 23 -1.17 5.95 11.10
CA ALA A 23 -2.53 6.48 11.18
C ALA A 23 -3.22 6.08 12.49
N ILE A 24 -3.07 4.82 12.92
CA ILE A 24 -3.63 4.32 14.18
C ILE A 24 -3.05 5.09 15.36
N GLN A 25 -1.72 5.31 15.41
CA GLN A 25 -1.10 6.12 16.45
C GLN A 25 -1.57 7.59 16.42
N SER A 26 -1.72 8.17 15.23
CA SER A 26 -2.25 9.53 15.07
C SER A 26 -3.72 9.65 15.49
N ALA A 27 -4.48 8.54 15.49
CA ALA A 27 -5.90 8.49 15.80
C ALA A 27 -6.24 8.43 17.30
N GLU A 28 -5.24 8.45 18.21
CA GLU A 28 -5.44 8.24 19.66
C GLU A 28 -6.55 9.10 20.29
N GLU A 29 -6.68 10.36 19.87
CA GLU A 29 -7.74 11.26 20.37
C GLU A 29 -8.95 11.34 19.44
N THR A 30 -8.73 11.34 18.12
CA THR A 30 -9.80 11.38 17.12
C THR A 30 -9.30 10.97 15.75
N ILE A 31 -10.14 10.22 15.04
CA ILE A 31 -9.90 9.77 13.66
C ILE A 31 -9.94 10.96 12.68
N TRP A 32 -10.61 12.06 13.07
CA TRP A 32 -10.79 13.26 12.24
C TRP A 32 -9.56 14.18 12.19
N LYS A 33 -8.47 13.84 12.88
CA LYS A 33 -7.21 14.56 12.74
C LYS A 33 -6.77 14.55 11.28
N PHE A 34 -6.44 15.72 10.74
CA PHE A 34 -6.00 15.85 9.35
C PHE A 34 -4.85 14.90 9.00
N SER A 35 -3.88 14.74 9.91
CA SER A 35 -2.77 13.79 9.76
C SER A 35 -3.26 12.35 9.63
N THR A 36 -4.21 11.91 10.46
CA THR A 36 -4.79 10.57 10.42
C THR A 36 -5.47 10.30 9.09
N VAL A 37 -6.30 11.24 8.62
CA VAL A 37 -7.00 11.11 7.33
C VAL A 37 -6.02 11.10 6.16
N LEU A 38 -4.98 11.94 6.20
CA LEU A 38 -3.93 11.96 5.19
C LEU A 38 -3.16 10.64 5.14
N LEU A 39 -2.77 10.10 6.30
CA LEU A 39 -2.06 8.81 6.40
C LEU A 39 -2.93 7.65 5.87
N MET A 40 -4.24 7.65 6.17
CA MET A 40 -5.18 6.65 5.63
C MET A 40 -5.32 6.75 4.11
N MET A 41 -5.37 7.97 3.55
CA MET A 41 -5.40 8.17 2.09
C MET A 41 -4.13 7.63 1.44
N ILE A 42 -2.95 7.95 1.99
CA ILE A 42 -1.67 7.47 1.45
C ILE A 42 -1.60 5.93 1.51
N ALA A 43 -1.95 5.34 2.66
CA ALA A 43 -2.00 3.89 2.80
C ALA A 43 -2.92 3.22 1.75
N THR A 44 -4.06 3.85 1.44
CA THR A 44 -4.98 3.35 0.42
C THR A 44 -4.35 3.36 -0.98
N PHE A 45 -3.61 4.40 -1.34
CA PHE A 45 -2.87 4.45 -2.60
C PHE A 45 -1.79 3.37 -2.68
N ASP A 46 -1.07 3.11 -1.59
CA ASP A 46 -0.05 2.07 -1.52
C ASP A 46 -0.65 0.68 -1.73
N PHE A 47 -1.75 0.35 -1.03
CA PHE A 47 -2.44 -0.93 -1.22
C PHE A 47 -3.02 -1.06 -2.64
N SER A 48 -3.61 0.01 -3.19
CA SER A 48 -4.11 0.02 -4.57
C SER A 48 -2.99 -0.29 -5.57
N THR A 49 -1.82 0.33 -5.38
CA THR A 49 -0.64 0.11 -6.23
C THR A 49 -0.10 -1.31 -6.09
N ALA A 50 -0.02 -1.85 -4.87
CA ALA A 50 0.36 -3.24 -4.63
C ALA A 50 -0.57 -4.23 -5.34
N ILE A 51 -1.90 -4.02 -5.24
CA ILE A 51 -2.91 -4.86 -5.91
C ILE A 51 -2.71 -4.84 -7.43
N ARG A 52 -2.45 -3.67 -8.02
CA ARG A 52 -2.18 -3.54 -9.46
C ARG A 52 -0.95 -4.34 -9.88
N PHE A 53 0.13 -4.32 -9.10
CA PHE A 53 1.32 -5.11 -9.41
C PHE A 53 1.08 -6.62 -9.34
N ILE A 54 0.30 -7.09 -8.35
CA ILE A 54 -0.08 -8.50 -8.24
C ILE A 54 -0.94 -8.93 -9.43
N LEU A 55 -1.95 -8.12 -9.79
CA LEU A 55 -2.82 -8.37 -10.93
C LEU A 55 -2.06 -8.39 -12.26
N TYR A 56 -1.19 -7.39 -12.49
CA TYR A 56 -0.37 -7.30 -13.69
C TYR A 56 0.51 -8.55 -13.87
N LYS A 57 1.11 -9.03 -12.77
CA LYS A 57 1.90 -10.25 -12.82
C LYS A 57 1.04 -11.49 -13.09
N LYS A 58 -0.10 -11.64 -12.42
CA LYS A 58 -1.04 -12.75 -12.66
C LYS A 58 -1.51 -12.82 -14.12
N MET A 59 -1.73 -11.66 -14.76
CA MET A 59 -2.08 -11.58 -16.18
C MET A 59 -0.91 -11.98 -17.10
N THR A 60 0.30 -11.53 -16.77
CA THR A 60 1.51 -11.84 -17.55
C THR A 60 1.89 -13.32 -17.43
N ASP A 61 1.71 -13.91 -16.25
CA ASP A 61 1.98 -15.33 -15.98
C ASP A 61 1.00 -16.24 -16.74
N LYS A 62 -0.29 -15.88 -16.79
CA LYS A 62 -1.31 -16.57 -17.60
C LYS A 62 -1.05 -16.54 -19.12
N ARG A 63 -0.16 -15.67 -19.60
CA ARG A 63 0.10 -15.45 -21.03
C ARG A 63 1.33 -16.21 -21.53
N LYS A 64 2.09 -16.84 -20.62
CA LYS A 64 3.21 -17.74 -20.93
C LYS A 64 2.75 -19.18 -20.88
#